data_AF-A0A2D0L1W2-F1
#
_entry.id   AF-A0A2D0L1W2-F1
#
_cell.length_a   1.000
_cell.length_b   1.000
_cell.length_c   1.000
_cell.angle_alpha   90.00
_cell.angle_beta   90.00
_cell.angle_gamma   90.00
#
_symmetry.space_group_name_H-M   'P 1'
#
loop_
_entity.id
_entity.type
_entity.pdbx_description
1 polymer ?
#
loop_
_entity_poly.entity_id
_entity_poly.type
_entity_poly.pdbx_seq_one_letter_code
_entity_poly.pdbx_strand_id
1 'polypeptide(L)'
;MNGPAPYDKHPMKGFPQVCYIKNTVKNPNIIIGDYTYYDDPEDAENFERNVLYHFPFIGDKLIIGKFCALAKRVQFIMNGANHKLSGISTYPFQIFGHGWEKVTPSLK
;
A
#
# COMPACT_ATOMS: atom_id res chain seq x y z
N MET A 1 17.05 27.98 5.04
CA MET A 1 16.46 27.71 3.71
C MET A 1 15.00 27.36 3.94
N ASN A 2 14.06 28.01 3.25
CA ASN A 2 12.63 27.75 3.42
C ASN A 2 12.18 26.78 2.33
N GLY A 3 11.65 25.62 2.71
CA GLY A 3 11.06 24.63 1.80
C GLY A 3 9.53 24.60 1.91
N PRO A 4 8.84 23.77 1.10
CA PRO A 4 7.41 23.56 1.23
C PRO A 4 7.05 22.99 2.61
N ALA A 5 5.84 23.28 3.08
CA ALA A 5 5.34 22.69 4.31
C ALA A 5 5.09 21.18 4.12
N PRO A 6 5.49 20.31 5.07
CA PRO A 6 5.31 18.86 4.91
C PRO A 6 3.84 18.43 4.95
N TYR A 7 2.96 19.28 5.49
CA TYR A 7 1.51 19.07 5.52
C TYR A 7 0.79 19.63 4.28
N ASP A 8 1.51 20.31 3.37
CA ASP A 8 0.94 20.70 2.09
C ASP A 8 0.74 19.46 1.23
N LYS A 9 -0.49 19.21 0.81
CA LYS A 9 -0.79 18.05 -0.03
C LYS A 9 -0.12 18.16 -1.39
N HIS A 10 -0.11 19.35 -1.98
CA HIS A 10 0.40 19.61 -3.33
C HIS A 10 1.46 20.72 -3.29
N PRO A 11 2.69 20.37 -2.89
CA PRO A 11 3.75 21.35 -2.61
C PRO A 11 4.27 22.07 -3.86
N MET A 12 3.93 21.59 -5.07
CA MET A 12 4.43 22.12 -6.34
C MET A 12 3.29 22.84 -7.09
N LYS A 13 3.20 24.15 -6.90
CA LYS A 13 2.18 24.99 -7.58
C LYS A 13 2.23 24.80 -9.10
N GLY A 14 1.09 24.49 -9.70
CA GLY A 14 0.96 24.21 -11.13
C GLY A 14 1.16 22.74 -11.53
N PHE A 15 1.54 21.88 -10.58
CA PHE A 15 1.80 20.45 -10.80
C PHE A 15 1.01 19.60 -9.79
N PRO A 16 -0.32 19.50 -9.93
CA PRO A 16 -1.16 18.73 -9.01
C PRO A 16 -0.81 17.23 -8.98
N GLN A 17 -0.09 16.72 -9.99
CA GLN A 17 0.39 15.35 -9.99
C GLN A 17 1.41 15.05 -8.88
N VAL A 18 2.08 16.06 -8.31
CA VAL A 18 3.02 15.88 -7.21
C VAL A 18 2.27 15.98 -5.89
N CYS A 19 2.19 14.87 -5.16
CA CYS A 19 1.45 14.76 -3.91
C CYS A 19 2.33 14.27 -2.76
N TYR A 20 2.34 14.97 -1.63
CA TYR A 20 2.87 14.41 -0.38
C TYR A 20 1.88 13.41 0.21
N ILE A 21 2.10 12.14 -0.12
CA ILE A 21 1.17 11.03 0.15
C ILE A 21 0.96 10.71 1.63
N LYS A 22 1.81 11.20 2.53
CA LYS A 22 1.55 11.19 3.98
C LYS A 22 0.21 11.84 4.31
N ASN A 23 -0.19 12.87 3.56
CA ASN A 23 -1.35 13.70 3.85
C ASN A 23 -2.65 13.15 3.22
N THR A 24 -2.58 12.03 2.47
CA THR A 24 -3.74 11.46 1.74
C THR A 24 -4.01 10.00 2.06
N VAL A 25 -3.00 9.26 2.51
CA VAL A 25 -3.15 7.89 3.02
C VAL A 25 -4.06 7.86 4.25
N LYS A 26 -5.00 6.90 4.27
CA LYS A 26 -5.99 6.70 5.33
C LYS A 26 -5.81 5.36 6.04
N ASN A 27 -5.21 4.37 5.40
CA ASN A 27 -4.97 3.06 5.96
C ASN A 27 -3.93 3.14 7.09
N PRO A 28 -4.28 2.75 8.33
CA PRO A 28 -3.40 2.89 9.49
C PRO A 28 -2.16 1.97 9.44
N ASN A 29 -2.15 0.97 8.57
CA ASN A 29 -1.00 0.08 8.36
C ASN A 29 -0.04 0.59 7.26
N ILE A 30 -0.32 1.74 6.65
CA ILE A 30 0.59 2.42 5.72
C ILE A 30 1.16 3.65 6.42
N ILE A 31 2.46 3.63 6.69
CA ILE A 31 3.17 4.67 7.43
C ILE A 31 4.13 5.38 6.48
N ILE A 32 3.91 6.67 6.29
CA ILE A 32 4.70 7.49 5.34
C ILE A 32 5.39 8.63 6.08
N GLY A 33 6.69 8.79 5.80
CA GLY A 33 7.48 9.91 6.31
C GLY A 33 7.19 11.25 5.61
N ASP A 34 7.52 12.35 6.29
CA ASP A 34 7.42 13.70 5.72
C ASP A 34 8.19 13.82 4.40
N TYR A 35 7.71 14.70 3.51
CA TYR A 35 8.34 15.05 2.23
C TYR A 35 8.43 13.90 1.21
N THR A 36 7.91 12.72 1.53
CA THR A 36 7.78 11.63 0.56
C THR A 36 6.62 11.94 -0.38
N TYR A 37 6.92 12.00 -1.68
CA TYR A 37 5.95 12.32 -2.70
C TYR A 37 5.70 11.17 -3.67
N TYR A 38 4.50 11.17 -4.23
CA TYR A 38 4.11 10.37 -5.39
C TYR A 38 3.78 11.31 -6.55
N ASP A 39 4.28 10.99 -7.74
CA ASP A 39 3.99 11.71 -8.98
C ASP A 39 3.02 10.89 -9.84
N ASP A 40 1.77 11.35 -9.95
CA ASP A 40 0.79 10.73 -10.84
C ASP A 40 -0.24 11.73 -11.41
N PRO A 41 -0.26 11.93 -12.74
CA PRO A 41 -1.22 12.82 -13.39
C PRO A 41 -2.66 12.31 -13.39
N GLU A 42 -2.91 11.04 -13.07
CA GLU A 42 -4.28 10.49 -13.02
C GLU A 42 -4.96 10.78 -11.68
N ASP A 43 -4.29 10.45 -10.57
CA ASP A 43 -4.83 10.63 -9.22
C ASP A 43 -3.69 10.51 -8.19
N ALA A 44 -2.96 11.59 -7.94
CA ALA A 44 -1.82 11.57 -7.03
C ALA A 44 -2.22 11.39 -5.54
N GLU A 45 -3.47 11.69 -5.18
CA GLU A 45 -3.95 11.58 -3.80
C GLU A 45 -4.24 10.11 -3.41
N ASN A 46 -4.78 9.32 -4.33
CA ASN A 46 -5.13 7.91 -4.11
C ASN A 46 -3.91 6.98 -4.30
N PHE A 47 -2.82 7.25 -3.59
CA PHE A 47 -1.62 6.39 -3.59
C PHE A 47 -1.91 4.95 -3.15
N GLU A 48 -2.91 4.74 -2.29
CA GLU A 48 -3.27 3.41 -1.77
C GLU A 48 -3.65 2.41 -2.87
N ARG A 49 -4.09 2.86 -4.05
CA ARG A 49 -4.33 1.98 -5.22
C ARG A 49 -3.08 1.19 -5.65
N ASN A 50 -1.90 1.69 -5.30
CA ASN A 50 -0.62 1.08 -5.61
C ASN A 50 -0.17 0.06 -4.56
N VAL A 51 -0.89 -0.06 -3.44
CA VAL A 51 -0.58 -0.99 -2.35
C VAL A 51 -1.53 -2.18 -2.45
N LEU A 52 -1.03 -3.27 -3.01
CA LEU A 52 -1.81 -4.43 -3.41
C LEU A 52 -1.79 -5.52 -2.34
N TYR A 53 -2.92 -6.21 -2.19
CA TYR A 53 -3.07 -7.36 -1.28
C TYR A 53 -2.83 -7.02 0.20
N HIS A 54 -3.11 -5.78 0.62
CA HIS A 54 -2.92 -5.32 1.99
C HIS A 54 -4.19 -5.53 2.82
N PHE A 55 -4.33 -6.72 3.41
CA PHE A 55 -5.54 -7.07 4.15
C PHE A 55 -5.38 -6.80 5.65
N PRO A 56 -6.35 -6.12 6.31
CA PRO A 56 -6.25 -5.80 7.74
C PRO A 56 -6.01 -7.02 8.65
N PHE A 57 -6.55 -8.19 8.29
CA PHE A 57 -6.41 -9.42 9.09
C PHE A 57 -5.00 -10.02 9.08
N ILE A 58 -4.11 -9.59 8.17
CA ILE A 58 -2.71 -10.02 8.15
C ILE A 58 -1.88 -9.17 9.13
N GLY A 59 -2.25 -7.89 9.29
CA GLY A 59 -1.58 -6.97 10.21
C GLY A 59 -0.17 -6.53 9.79
N ASP A 60 0.26 -6.87 8.57
CA ASP A 60 1.52 -6.38 8.02
C ASP A 60 1.46 -4.88 7.73
N LYS A 61 2.62 -4.22 7.67
CA LYS A 61 2.74 -2.77 7.51
C LYS A 61 3.61 -2.42 6.31
N LEU A 62 3.20 -1.41 5.56
CA LEU A 62 4.06 -0.72 4.60
C LEU A 62 4.64 0.52 5.28
N ILE A 63 5.97 0.61 5.35
CA ILE A 63 6.66 1.75 5.95
C ILE A 63 7.57 2.38 4.90
N ILE A 64 7.29 3.63 4.53
CA ILE A 64 8.11 4.42 3.62
C ILE A 64 8.69 5.59 4.40
N GLY A 65 10.02 5.77 4.29
CA GLY A 65 10.76 6.80 5.02
C GLY A 65 10.41 8.23 4.60
N LYS A 66 11.23 9.18 5.06
CA LYS A 66 11.15 10.59 4.66
C LYS A 66 11.91 10.84 3.36
N PHE A 67 11.53 11.88 2.62
CA PHE A 67 12.24 12.34 1.41
C PHE A 67 12.37 11.29 0.30
N CYS A 68 11.38 10.39 0.15
CA CYS A 68 11.33 9.46 -0.97
C CYS A 68 10.62 10.08 -2.18
N ALA A 69 11.07 9.68 -3.37
CA ALA A 69 10.48 10.06 -4.65
C ALA A 69 9.86 8.82 -5.30
N LEU A 70 8.53 8.77 -5.36
CA LEU A 70 7.79 7.64 -5.91
C LEU A 70 7.23 8.01 -7.29
N ALA A 71 7.68 7.30 -8.32
CA ALA A 71 7.22 7.51 -9.67
C ALA A 71 5.85 6.84 -9.92
N LYS A 72 5.13 7.37 -10.91
CA LYS A 72 3.88 6.81 -11.43
C LYS A 72 3.95 5.29 -11.59
N ARG A 73 2.89 4.58 -11.17
CA ARG A 73 2.72 3.11 -11.28
C ARG A 73 3.71 2.27 -10.48
N VAL A 74 4.43 2.84 -9.51
CA VAL A 74 5.08 2.01 -8.48
C VAL A 74 4.03 1.11 -7.83
N GLN A 75 4.37 -0.13 -7.52
CA GLN A 75 3.46 -1.06 -6.84
C GLN A 75 4.16 -1.69 -5.65
N PHE A 76 3.42 -1.81 -4.55
CA PHE A 76 3.85 -2.47 -3.32
C PHE A 76 2.99 -3.72 -3.15
N ILE A 77 3.62 -4.89 -3.21
CA ILE A 77 2.94 -6.18 -3.04
C ILE A 77 3.04 -6.58 -1.58
N MET A 78 1.90 -6.62 -0.89
CA MET A 78 1.82 -7.00 0.52
C MET A 78 1.58 -8.50 0.69
N ASN A 79 1.56 -9.00 1.93
CA ASN A 79 1.59 -10.43 2.19
C ASN A 79 0.29 -11.17 1.85
N GLY A 80 -0.81 -10.47 1.54
CA GLY A 80 -2.06 -11.11 1.12
C GLY A 80 -1.99 -11.82 -0.23
N ALA A 81 -0.93 -11.59 -1.01
CA ALA A 81 -0.66 -12.32 -2.25
C ALA A 81 -0.08 -13.72 -2.01
N ASN A 82 0.36 -14.03 -0.78
CA ASN A 82 1.08 -15.27 -0.49
C ASN A 82 0.14 -16.47 -0.42
N HIS A 83 0.52 -17.54 -1.09
CA HIS A 83 -0.13 -18.85 -0.96
C HIS A 83 0.60 -19.71 0.08
N LYS A 84 -0.13 -20.66 0.68
CA LYS A 84 0.46 -21.65 1.60
C LYS A 84 1.40 -22.57 0.81
N LEU A 85 2.66 -22.65 1.25
CA LEU A 85 3.70 -23.46 0.59
C LEU A 85 4.03 -24.78 1.31
N SER A 86 3.56 -24.96 2.55
CA SER A 86 3.95 -26.11 3.38
C SER A 86 3.22 -27.42 3.04
N GLY A 87 2.27 -27.39 2.12
CA GLY A 87 1.47 -28.55 1.71
C GLY A 87 1.96 -29.17 0.41
N ILE A 88 1.22 -30.16 -0.08
CA ILE A 88 1.50 -30.80 -1.38
C ILE A 88 1.07 -29.94 -2.59
N SER A 89 0.37 -28.84 -2.35
CA SER A 89 -0.16 -27.92 -3.37
C SER A 89 -0.30 -26.52 -2.80
N THR A 90 -0.16 -25.52 -3.66
CA THR A 90 -0.42 -24.11 -3.37
C THR A 90 -1.86 -23.70 -3.71
N TYR A 91 -2.67 -24.60 -4.26
CA TYR A 91 -4.05 -24.29 -4.64
C TYR A 91 -4.88 -23.92 -3.41
N PRO A 92 -5.57 -22.76 -3.40
CA PRO A 92 -6.25 -22.25 -2.21
C PRO A 92 -7.64 -22.85 -2.07
N PHE A 93 -7.75 -24.18 -1.91
CA PHE A 93 -9.03 -24.92 -1.85
C PHE A 93 -10.09 -24.22 -0.98
N GLN A 94 -9.68 -23.69 0.17
CA GLN A 94 -10.56 -23.06 1.14
C GLN A 94 -11.38 -21.89 0.60
N ILE A 95 -10.92 -21.19 -0.44
CA ILE A 95 -11.61 -20.00 -0.97
C ILE A 95 -12.81 -20.36 -1.85
N PHE A 96 -12.91 -21.62 -2.31
CA PHE A 96 -13.97 -22.07 -3.21
C PHE A 96 -15.19 -22.63 -2.47
N GLY A 97 -15.14 -22.77 -1.13
CA GLY A 97 -16.26 -23.22 -0.31
C GLY A 97 -16.67 -24.69 -0.55
N HIS A 98 -17.96 -24.98 -0.38
CA HIS A 98 -18.57 -26.31 -0.58
C HIS A 98 -17.94 -27.44 0.25
N GLY A 99 -17.55 -27.14 1.48
CA GLY A 99 -16.91 -28.08 2.40
C GLY A 99 -15.39 -28.01 2.38
N TRP A 100 -14.78 -27.34 1.40
CA TRP A 100 -13.33 -27.11 1.36
C TRP A 100 -12.88 -26.00 2.30
N GLU A 101 -13.76 -25.12 2.76
CA GLU A 101 -13.46 -24.13 3.80
C GLU A 101 -12.97 -24.76 5.12
N LYS A 102 -13.24 -26.05 5.35
CA LYS A 102 -12.75 -26.83 6.50
C LYS A 102 -11.22 -26.90 6.58
N VAL A 103 -10.50 -26.66 5.48
CA VAL A 103 -9.02 -26.66 5.47
C VAL A 103 -8.42 -25.25 5.56
N THR A 104 -9.22 -24.24 5.93
CA THR A 104 -8.75 -22.86 6.11
C THR A 104 -7.58 -22.82 7.10
N PRO A 105 -6.40 -22.29 6.71
CA PRO A 105 -5.28 -22.14 7.62
C PRO A 105 -5.62 -21.18 8.77
N SER A 106 -5.17 -21.51 9.99
CA SER A 106 -5.20 -20.55 11.10
C SER A 106 -4.26 -19.38 10.81
N LEU A 107 -4.74 -18.14 11.00
CA LEU A 107 -3.88 -16.97 11.09
C LEU A 107 -2.98 -17.16 12.32
N LYS A 108 -1.66 -17.19 12.11
CA LYS A 108 -0.67 -17.24 13.20
C LYS A 108 -0.40 -15.85 13.73
#